data_AF-A0AA41VBS3-F1
#
_entry.id   AF-A0AA41VBS3-F1
#
_cell.length_a   1.000
_cell.length_b   1.000
_cell.length_c   1.000
_cell.angle_alpha   90.00
_cell.angle_beta   90.00
_cell.angle_gamma   90.00
#
_symmetry.space_group_name_H-M   'P 1'
#
loop_
_entity.id
_entity.type
_entity.pdbx_description
1 polymer ?
#
loop_
_entity_poly.entity_id
_entity_poly.type
_entity_poly.pdbx_seq_one_letter_code
_entity_poly.pdbx_strand_id
1 'polypeptide(L)'
;MAAGEPVNNPKGVVVQLQQTKNDQLVRSKRKLDRIRDALNLGISLSYHRNLTHKSFKLTKSLEYLFAYFGLHAAQGDPIFWVSIHRYHHQFTDTARDPHSPIEGFWFSHTTWIFQHTHLREKVRIIP
;
A
#
# COMPACT_ATOMS: atom_id res chain seq x y z
N MET A 1 16.30 41.67 -49.81
CA MET A 1 15.87 40.46 -49.06
C MET A 1 16.25 40.67 -47.60
N ALA A 2 15.32 41.17 -46.78
CA ALA A 2 15.57 41.31 -45.34
C ALA A 2 15.02 40.06 -44.65
N ALA A 3 15.91 39.25 -44.07
CA ALA A 3 15.53 38.19 -43.14
C ALA A 3 14.93 38.87 -41.90
N GLY A 4 13.64 38.69 -41.65
CA GLY A 4 12.97 39.23 -40.47
C GLY A 4 13.59 38.65 -39.20
N GLU A 5 13.98 39.52 -38.27
CA GLU A 5 14.50 39.12 -36.97
C GLU A 5 13.45 38.30 -36.20
N PRO A 6 13.86 37.25 -35.45
CA PRO A 6 12.92 36.46 -34.68
C PRO A 6 12.26 37.34 -33.60
N VAL A 7 10.94 37.47 -33.68
CA VAL A 7 10.12 38.15 -32.67
C VAL A 7 10.31 37.43 -31.33
N ASN A 8 11.11 38.00 -30.44
CA ASN A 8 11.32 37.52 -29.09
C ASN A 8 10.03 37.75 -28.29
N ASN A 9 9.21 36.70 -28.12
CA ASN A 9 8.00 36.71 -27.29
C ASN A 9 8.27 36.03 -25.94
N PRO A 10 8.81 36.76 -24.94
CA PRO A 10 9.16 36.18 -23.64
C PRO A 10 7.95 35.65 -22.87
N LYS A 11 6.75 36.22 -23.09
CA LYS A 11 5.52 35.74 -22.45
C LYS A 11 5.12 34.35 -22.96
N GLY A 12 5.26 34.10 -24.26
CA GLY A 12 5.03 32.77 -24.86
C GLY A 12 5.98 31.71 -24.31
N VAL A 13 7.26 32.06 -24.15
CA VAL A 13 8.29 31.16 -23.58
C VAL A 13 7.97 30.81 -22.12
N VAL A 14 7.57 31.78 -21.30
CA VAL A 14 7.22 31.52 -19.88
C VAL A 14 5.99 30.62 -19.76
N VAL A 15 4.96 30.82 -20.58
CA VAL A 15 3.75 29.97 -20.59
C VAL A 15 4.11 28.54 -21.01
N GLN A 16 4.93 28.37 -22.04
CA GLN A 16 5.36 27.04 -22.51
C GLN A 16 6.24 26.32 -21.48
N LEU A 17 7.14 27.04 -20.80
CA LEU A 17 7.93 26.49 -19.69
C LEU A 17 7.05 26.10 -18.49
N GLN A 18 6.01 26.88 -18.18
CA GLN A 18 5.10 26.55 -17.09
C GLN A 18 4.25 25.31 -17.45
N GLN A 19 3.77 25.22 -18.69
CA GLN A 19 3.01 24.08 -19.18
C GLN A 19 3.83 22.79 -19.15
N THR A 20 5.07 22.83 -19.64
CA THR A 20 5.96 21.66 -19.62
C THR A 20 6.30 21.18 -18.21
N LYS A 21 6.53 22.10 -17.26
CA LYS A 21 6.70 21.76 -15.83
C LYS A 21 5.46 21.09 -15.26
N ASN A 22 4.26 21.61 -15.57
CA ASN A 22 3.00 21.02 -15.14
C ASN A 22 2.83 19.61 -15.71
N ASP A 23 3.10 19.40 -17.00
CA ASP A 23 2.99 18.09 -17.65
C ASP A 23 3.96 17.06 -17.05
N GLN A 24 5.19 17.48 -16.75
CA GLN A 24 6.17 16.65 -16.03
C GLN A 24 5.69 16.28 -14.62
N LEU A 25 5.13 17.23 -13.88
CA LEU A 25 4.57 16.99 -12.54
C LEU A 25 3.41 16.00 -12.60
N VAL A 26 2.46 16.18 -13.53
CA VAL A 26 1.32 15.29 -13.68
C VAL A 26 1.79 13.87 -14.07
N ARG A 27 2.78 13.75 -14.96
CA ARG A 27 3.36 12.44 -15.31
C ARG A 27 4.01 11.76 -14.10
N SER A 28 4.74 12.50 -13.29
CA SER A 28 5.37 11.99 -12.06
C SER A 28 4.34 11.53 -11.03
N LYS A 29 3.28 12.32 -10.80
CA LYS A 29 2.16 11.94 -9.91
C LYS A 29 1.49 10.65 -10.36
N ARG A 30 1.12 10.54 -11.65
CA ARG A 30 0.53 9.31 -12.20
C ARG A 30 1.43 8.08 -12.03
N LYS A 31 2.75 8.24 -12.09
CA LYS A 31 3.69 7.13 -11.86
C LYS A 31 3.63 6.66 -10.40
N LEU A 32 3.59 7.58 -9.45
CA LEU A 32 3.45 7.27 -8.02
C LEU A 32 2.10 6.64 -7.70
N ASP A 33 1.01 7.16 -8.29
CA ASP A 33 -0.34 6.61 -8.10
C ASP A 33 -0.40 5.15 -8.53
N ARG A 34 0.20 4.80 -9.67
CA ARG A 34 0.28 3.42 -10.15
C ARG A 34 1.05 2.49 -9.21
N ILE A 35 2.12 2.97 -8.59
CA ILE A 35 2.87 2.20 -7.60
C ILE A 35 1.99 1.98 -6.37
N ARG A 36 1.39 3.05 -5.85
CA ARG A 36 0.49 2.98 -4.69
C ARG A 36 -0.64 1.98 -4.91
N ASP A 37 -1.27 2.03 -6.08
CA ASP A 37 -2.39 1.15 -6.40
C ASP A 37 -1.95 -0.32 -6.52
N ALA A 38 -0.76 -0.59 -7.06
CA ALA A 38 -0.21 -1.94 -7.09
C ALA A 38 0.03 -2.50 -5.67
N LEU A 39 0.57 -1.69 -4.75
CA LEU A 39 0.77 -2.09 -3.36
C LEU A 39 -0.56 -2.36 -2.65
N ASN A 40 -1.56 -1.51 -2.86
CA ASN A 40 -2.91 -1.67 -2.31
C ASN A 40 -3.60 -2.94 -2.81
N LEU A 41 -3.42 -3.27 -4.10
CA LEU A 41 -3.89 -4.53 -4.67
C LEU A 41 -3.17 -5.73 -4.04
N GLY A 42 -1.87 -5.62 -3.77
CA GLY A 42 -1.12 -6.65 -3.04
C GLY A 42 -1.74 -6.99 -1.69
N ILE A 43 -2.07 -5.99 -0.88
CA ILE A 43 -2.70 -6.21 0.43
C ILE A 43 -4.15 -6.69 0.28
N SER A 44 -4.97 -5.94 -0.47
CA SER A 44 -6.42 -6.17 -0.51
C SER A 44 -6.81 -7.44 -1.29
N LEU A 45 -6.15 -7.68 -2.42
CA LEU A 45 -6.46 -8.82 -3.28
C LEU A 45 -5.68 -10.06 -2.85
N SER A 46 -4.37 -9.95 -2.64
CA SER A 46 -3.54 -11.11 -2.26
C SER A 46 -3.64 -11.42 -0.77
N TYR A 47 -3.06 -10.61 0.11
CA TYR A 47 -2.96 -10.97 1.53
C TYR A 47 -4.33 -11.20 2.17
N HIS A 48 -5.27 -10.29 1.93
CA HIS A 48 -6.59 -10.35 2.52
C HIS A 48 -7.52 -11.39 1.85
N ARG A 49 -7.92 -11.17 0.59
CA ARG A 49 -8.97 -12.02 -0.02
C ARG A 49 -8.46 -13.39 -0.46
N ASN A 50 -7.28 -13.47 -1.08
CA ASN A 50 -6.77 -14.73 -1.61
C ASN A 50 -6.04 -15.58 -0.55
N LEU A 51 -5.07 -15.02 0.16
CA LEU A 51 -4.23 -15.77 1.09
C LEU A 51 -4.94 -16.03 2.42
N THR A 52 -5.57 -15.01 3.01
CA THR A 52 -6.26 -15.16 4.29
C THR A 52 -7.58 -15.89 4.14
N HIS A 53 -8.50 -15.33 3.34
CA HIS A 53 -9.90 -15.77 3.26
C HIS A 53 -10.17 -16.81 2.16
N LYS A 54 -9.20 -17.09 1.28
CA LYS A 54 -9.35 -18.07 0.18
C LYS A 54 -10.62 -17.82 -0.66
N SER A 55 -11.03 -16.56 -0.81
CA SER A 55 -12.29 -16.18 -1.48
C SER A 55 -12.33 -16.53 -2.97
N PHE A 56 -11.16 -16.73 -3.59
CA PHE A 56 -11.00 -17.17 -4.98
C PHE A 56 -9.63 -17.83 -5.17
N LYS A 57 -9.46 -18.57 -6.26
CA LYS A 57 -8.19 -19.20 -6.63
C LYS A 57 -7.52 -18.43 -7.77
N LEU A 58 -6.26 -18.08 -7.59
CA LEU A 58 -5.40 -17.52 -8.64
C LEU A 58 -4.50 -18.60 -9.22
N THR A 59 -4.01 -18.39 -10.44
CA THR A 59 -2.86 -19.16 -10.94
C THR A 59 -1.64 -18.86 -10.06
N LYS A 60 -0.73 -19.83 -9.92
CA LYS A 60 0.43 -19.67 -9.02
C LYS A 60 1.30 -18.47 -9.34
N SER A 61 1.49 -18.16 -10.63
CA SER A 61 2.24 -16.98 -11.06
C SER A 61 1.58 -15.67 -10.62
N LEU A 62 0.25 -15.57 -10.72
CA LEU A 62 -0.48 -14.38 -10.27
C LEU A 62 -0.49 -14.27 -8.74
N GLU A 63 -0.65 -15.40 -8.04
CA GLU A 63 -0.58 -15.46 -6.57
C GLU A 63 0.76 -14.90 -6.07
N TYR A 64 1.89 -15.33 -6.66
CA TYR A 64 3.21 -14.80 -6.32
C TYR A 64 3.40 -13.34 -6.72
N LEU A 65 2.91 -12.92 -7.90
CA LEU A 65 3.01 -11.53 -8.34
C LEU A 65 2.32 -10.57 -7.37
N PHE A 66 1.08 -10.86 -6.98
CA PHE A 66 0.35 -9.99 -6.05
C PHE A 66 0.90 -10.10 -4.63
N ALA A 67 1.36 -11.28 -4.19
CA ALA A 67 2.04 -11.41 -2.90
C ALA A 67 3.35 -10.59 -2.85
N TYR A 68 4.08 -10.49 -3.96
CA TYR A 68 5.27 -9.64 -4.08
C TYR A 68 4.93 -8.16 -3.92
N PHE A 69 3.86 -7.67 -4.56
CA PHE A 69 3.41 -6.29 -4.33
C PHE A 69 2.95 -6.05 -2.88
N GLY A 70 2.31 -7.05 -2.25
CA GLY A 70 1.92 -6.97 -0.84
C GLY A 70 3.13 -6.85 0.09
N LEU A 71 4.23 -7.56 -0.20
CA LEU A 71 5.46 -7.49 0.58
C LEU A 71 6.05 -6.07 0.59
N HIS A 72 5.95 -5.36 -0.54
CA HIS A 72 6.42 -3.98 -0.67
C HIS A 72 5.48 -2.93 -0.05
N ALA A 73 4.33 -3.34 0.49
CA ALA A 73 3.43 -2.44 1.21
C ALA A 73 3.86 -2.19 2.67
N ALA A 74 4.98 -2.78 3.12
CA ALA A 74 5.55 -2.61 4.46
C ALA A 74 4.60 -2.97 5.63
N GLN A 75 3.74 -3.98 5.43
CA GLN A 75 2.83 -4.50 6.47
C GLN A 75 3.29 -5.83 7.09
N GLY A 76 4.55 -6.20 6.90
CA GLY A 76 5.09 -7.52 7.26
C GLY A 76 4.99 -8.54 6.13
N ASP A 77 5.55 -9.72 6.34
CA ASP A 77 5.54 -10.80 5.36
C ASP A 77 4.16 -11.46 5.23
N PRO A 78 3.88 -12.20 4.13
CA PRO A 78 2.56 -12.78 3.91
C PRO A 78 2.11 -13.75 5.00
N ILE A 79 3.03 -14.51 5.59
CA ILE A 79 2.70 -15.52 6.61
C ILE A 79 2.30 -14.82 7.89
N PHE A 80 3.11 -13.86 8.33
CA PHE A 80 2.81 -13.03 9.49
C PHE A 80 1.46 -12.31 9.34
N TRP A 81 1.26 -11.58 8.24
CA TRP A 81 0.04 -10.79 8.03
C TRP A 81 -1.20 -11.67 8.01
N VAL A 82 -1.19 -12.78 7.25
CA VAL A 82 -2.31 -13.72 7.18
C VAL A 82 -2.62 -14.32 8.54
N SER A 83 -1.58 -14.67 9.32
CA SER A 83 -1.77 -15.23 10.65
C SER A 83 -2.45 -14.22 11.58
N ILE A 84 -1.90 -13.02 11.69
CA ILE A 84 -2.47 -11.95 12.52
C ILE A 84 -3.90 -11.62 12.10
N HIS A 85 -4.17 -11.49 10.80
CA HIS A 85 -5.50 -11.18 10.30
C HIS A 85 -6.54 -12.25 10.62
N ARG A 86 -6.15 -13.53 10.59
CA ARG A 86 -7.00 -14.64 11.04
C ARG A 86 -7.27 -14.57 12.54
N TYR A 87 -6.25 -14.29 13.35
CA TYR A 87 -6.41 -14.09 14.79
C TYR A 87 -7.34 -12.92 15.12
N HIS A 88 -7.19 -11.80 14.40
CA HIS A 88 -8.09 -10.66 14.52
C HIS A 88 -9.54 -11.04 14.23
N HIS A 89 -9.81 -11.76 13.14
CA HIS A 89 -11.17 -12.24 12.84
C HIS A 89 -11.71 -13.24 13.86
N GLN A 90 -10.85 -14.08 14.44
CA GLN A 90 -11.26 -15.07 15.44
C GLN A 90 -11.60 -14.42 16.79
N PHE A 91 -10.93 -13.33 17.14
CA PHE A 91 -11.00 -12.71 18.46
C PHE A 91 -11.43 -11.24 18.43
N THR A 92 -12.09 -10.81 17.36
CA THR A 92 -12.43 -9.40 17.08
C THR A 92 -13.00 -8.69 18.30
N ASP A 93 -12.50 -7.48 18.56
CA ASP A 93 -12.95 -6.62 19.65
C ASP A 93 -12.83 -7.24 21.06
N THR A 94 -11.93 -8.22 21.22
CA THR A 94 -11.58 -8.79 22.54
C THR A 94 -10.13 -8.49 22.90
N ALA A 95 -9.76 -8.72 24.17
CA ALA A 95 -8.38 -8.62 24.63
C ALA A 95 -7.41 -9.57 23.89
N ARG A 96 -7.93 -10.60 23.19
CA ARG A 96 -7.12 -11.53 22.39
C ARG A 96 -6.93 -11.07 20.93
N ASP A 97 -7.65 -10.02 20.51
CA ASP A 97 -7.45 -9.41 19.20
C ASP A 97 -6.05 -8.75 19.14
N PRO A 98 -5.19 -9.14 18.19
CA PRO A 98 -3.83 -8.61 18.07
C PRO A 98 -3.77 -7.09 17.83
N HIS A 99 -4.82 -6.48 17.27
CA HIS A 99 -4.88 -5.06 16.98
C HIS A 99 -6.25 -4.47 17.35
N SER A 100 -6.74 -4.87 18.53
CA SER A 100 -8.06 -4.49 19.02
C SER A 100 -8.24 -2.97 19.11
N PRO A 101 -9.38 -2.42 18.68
CA PRO A 101 -9.69 -1.00 18.90
C PRO A 101 -9.85 -0.65 20.39
N ILE A 102 -10.10 -1.64 21.26
CA ILE A 102 -10.23 -1.43 22.71
C ILE A 102 -8.92 -0.98 23.37
N GLU A 103 -7.78 -1.26 22.73
CA GLU A 103 -6.45 -0.85 23.20
C GLU A 103 -6.08 0.57 22.77
N GLY A 104 -6.99 1.26 22.08
CA GLY A 104 -6.88 2.66 21.70
C GLY A 104 -6.65 2.86 20.21
N PHE A 105 -7.07 4.03 19.71
CA PHE A 105 -7.03 4.38 18.29
C PHE A 105 -5.64 4.26 17.67
N TRP A 106 -4.62 4.84 18.30
CA TRP A 106 -3.26 4.81 17.76
C TRP A 106 -2.63 3.41 17.79
N PHE A 107 -3.06 2.60 18.75
CA PHE A 107 -2.61 1.23 18.84
C PHE A 107 -3.16 0.40 17.68
N SER A 108 -4.48 0.36 17.51
CA SER A 108 -5.15 -0.43 16.47
C SER A 108 -4.86 0.07 15.06
N HIS A 109 -4.58 1.38 14.90
CA HIS A 109 -4.31 1.96 13.59
C HIS A 109 -2.89 1.67 13.08
N THR A 110 -1.86 1.84 13.91
CA THR A 110 -0.46 1.79 13.44
C THR A 110 0.52 1.09 14.38
N THR A 111 0.33 1.20 15.70
CA THR A 111 1.41 0.82 16.64
C THR A 111 1.52 -0.70 16.80
N TRP A 112 0.42 -1.44 16.68
CA TRP A 112 0.39 -2.89 16.83
C TRP A 112 1.42 -3.62 15.96
N ILE A 113 1.67 -3.12 14.75
CA ILE A 113 2.55 -3.77 13.77
C ILE A 113 4.02 -3.82 14.22
N PHE A 114 4.42 -2.87 15.08
CA PHE A 114 5.78 -2.77 15.61
C PHE A 114 5.96 -3.55 16.92
N GLN A 115 4.88 -3.96 17.58
CA GLN A 115 4.92 -4.62 18.87
C GLN A 115 4.94 -6.14 18.75
N HIS A 116 6.00 -6.69 18.13
CA HIS A 116 6.12 -8.13 17.90
C HIS A 116 6.05 -9.00 19.17
N THR A 117 6.50 -8.49 20.32
CA THR A 117 6.41 -9.19 21.61
C THR A 117 4.97 -9.33 22.09
N HIS A 118 4.20 -8.23 22.03
CA HIS A 118 2.78 -8.20 22.36
C HIS A 118 1.96 -9.15 21.46
N LEU A 119 2.23 -9.12 20.15
CA LEU A 119 1.59 -10.02 19.20
C LEU A 119 1.93 -11.48 19.47
N ARG A 120 3.21 -11.79 19.77
CA ARG A 120 3.61 -13.15 20.14
C ARG A 120 2.91 -13.61 21.40
N GLU A 121 2.76 -12.76 22.41
CA GLU A 121 2.03 -13.13 23.62
C GLU A 121 0.58 -13.49 23.30
N LYS A 122 -0.14 -12.61 22.59
CA LYS A 122 -1.54 -12.87 22.20
C LYS A 122 -1.74 -14.11 21.33
N VAL A 123 -0.79 -14.37 20.43
CA VAL A 123 -0.83 -15.52 19.50
C VAL A 123 -0.32 -16.81 20.13
N ARG A 124 0.58 -16.76 21.13
CA ARG A 124 1.18 -17.93 21.79
C ARG A 124 0.34 -18.48 22.95
N ILE A 125 -0.69 -17.77 23.42
CA ILE A 125 -1.55 -18.22 24.54
C ILE A 125 -2.59 -19.27 24.06
N ILE A 126 -2.19 -20.21 23.20
CA ILE A 126 -2.97 -21.41 22.87
C ILE A 126 -2.01 -22.62 22.96
N PRO A 127 -2.27 -23.61 23.85
CA PRO A 127 -1.47 -24.83 23.94
C PRO A 127 -1.52 -25.67 22.66
#